data_AF-A0A1A1ZE49-F1
#
_entry.id   AF-A0A1A1ZE49-F1
#
_cell.length_a   1.000
_cell.length_b   1.000
_cell.length_c   1.000
_cell.angle_alpha   90.00
_cell.angle_beta   90.00
_cell.angle_gamma   90.00
#
_symmetry.space_group_name_H-M   'P 1'
#
loop_
_entity.id
_entity.type
_entity.pdbx_description
1 polymer ?
#
loop_
_entity_poly.entity_id
_entity_poly.type
_entity_poly.pdbx_seq_one_letter_code
_entity_poly.pdbx_strand_id
1 'polypeptide(L)'
;MVAVGSATAHRRYRLSRVSKVVADLELPPAVFKTCPWEPRPLIETGLRQWLRLCAPALRDDKAIGMPSHAVDEAWHGLILCTARYSVFCTKAYGKFLHHHPVDGAPPDMMTQGESMHERLRRTVVAWSLVAEPGEECVLWDIDQRLGLEDPWGLPMERISRILTSLGAIEATQISS
;
A
#
# COMPACT_ATOMS: atom_id res chain seq x y z
N MET A 1 24.56 8.11 -22.59
CA MET A 1 23.14 8.46 -22.35
C MET A 1 22.22 7.21 -22.38
N VAL A 2 22.61 6.07 -21.78
CA VAL A 2 21.88 4.77 -21.88
C VAL A 2 21.40 4.24 -20.52
N ALA A 3 21.77 4.89 -19.40
CA ALA A 3 21.48 4.38 -18.05
C ALA A 3 20.03 4.61 -17.56
N VAL A 4 19.36 5.68 -18.01
CA VAL A 4 18.02 6.07 -17.52
C VAL A 4 16.92 5.13 -18.02
N GLY A 5 17.04 4.59 -19.24
CA GLY A 5 16.06 3.67 -19.82
C GLY A 5 16.02 2.29 -19.12
N SER A 6 17.18 1.80 -18.68
CA SER A 6 17.30 0.48 -18.01
C SER A 6 16.68 0.47 -16.61
N ALA A 7 16.90 1.53 -15.82
CA ALA A 7 16.36 1.65 -14.46
C ALA A 7 14.82 1.73 -14.44
N THR A 8 14.23 2.47 -15.39
CA THR A 8 12.78 2.60 -15.53
C THR A 8 12.13 1.29 -15.99
N ALA A 9 12.75 0.59 -16.96
CA ALA A 9 12.28 -0.71 -17.41
C ALA A 9 12.34 -1.76 -16.29
N HIS A 10 13.44 -1.78 -15.53
CA HIS A 10 13.60 -2.65 -14.37
C HIS A 10 12.54 -2.38 -13.28
N ARG A 11 12.25 -1.09 -13.00
CA ARG A 11 11.19 -0.70 -12.05
C ARG A 11 9.83 -1.24 -12.49
N ARG A 12 9.44 -1.02 -13.75
CA ARG A 12 8.16 -1.50 -14.28
C ARG A 12 8.05 -3.02 -14.21
N TYR A 13 9.09 -3.74 -14.61
CA TYR A 13 9.14 -5.21 -14.52
C TYR A 13 8.97 -5.71 -13.08
N ARG A 14 9.60 -5.03 -12.12
CA ARG A 14 9.47 -5.41 -10.70
C ARG A 14 8.05 -5.19 -10.19
N LEU A 15 7.43 -4.06 -10.52
CA LEU A 15 6.05 -3.76 -10.11
C LEU A 15 5.04 -4.71 -10.76
N SER A 16 5.21 -5.03 -12.05
CA SER A 16 4.33 -6.01 -12.71
C SER A 16 4.47 -7.42 -12.12
N ARG A 17 5.69 -7.83 -11.73
CA ARG A 17 5.89 -9.08 -10.99
C ARG A 17 5.14 -9.08 -9.66
N VAL A 18 5.20 -7.99 -8.90
CA VAL A 18 4.44 -7.86 -7.64
C VAL A 18 2.95 -7.94 -7.90
N SER A 19 2.42 -7.20 -8.89
CA SER A 19 0.99 -7.24 -9.23
C SER A 19 0.53 -8.66 -9.56
N LYS A 20 1.33 -9.44 -10.31
CA LYS A 20 1.04 -10.85 -10.59
C LYS A 20 1.02 -11.71 -9.32
N VAL A 21 2.03 -11.59 -8.45
CA VAL A 21 2.07 -12.35 -7.18
C VAL A 21 0.89 -11.98 -6.27
N VAL A 22 0.49 -10.71 -6.24
CA VAL A 22 -0.68 -10.25 -5.50
C VAL A 22 -1.98 -10.78 -6.11
N ALA A 23 -2.11 -10.86 -7.43
CA ALA A 23 -3.28 -11.45 -8.09
C ALA A 23 -3.41 -12.95 -7.77
N ASP A 24 -2.30 -13.68 -7.78
CA ASP A 24 -2.25 -15.12 -7.50
C ASP A 24 -2.37 -15.45 -6.00
N LEU A 25 -2.35 -14.45 -5.11
CA LEU A 25 -2.49 -14.65 -3.66
C LEU A 25 -3.91 -15.12 -3.33
N GLU A 26 -4.03 -16.33 -2.80
CA GLU A 26 -5.28 -16.81 -2.19
C GLU A 26 -5.47 -16.19 -0.80
N LEU A 27 -6.68 -15.74 -0.52
CA LEU A 27 -7.08 -15.16 0.76
C LEU A 27 -8.10 -16.10 1.43
N PRO A 28 -7.66 -17.10 2.23
CA PRO A 28 -8.57 -18.05 2.85
C PRO A 28 -9.51 -17.40 3.85
N PRO A 29 -10.61 -18.07 4.26
CA PRO A 29 -11.57 -17.54 5.22
C PRO A 29 -10.96 -16.96 6.50
N ALA A 30 -9.87 -17.59 6.99
CA ALA A 30 -9.14 -17.20 8.18
C ALA A 30 -8.54 -15.77 8.14
N VAL A 31 -8.26 -15.22 6.95
CA VAL A 31 -7.72 -13.85 6.79
C VAL A 31 -8.67 -12.78 7.35
N PHE A 32 -9.96 -13.08 7.40
CA PHE A 32 -10.98 -12.10 7.79
C PHE A 32 -11.67 -12.48 9.09
N LYS A 33 -11.10 -13.42 9.86
CA LYS A 33 -11.72 -13.94 11.09
C LYS A 33 -12.01 -12.84 12.11
N THR A 34 -11.17 -11.80 12.16
CA THR A 34 -11.29 -10.64 13.05
C THR A 34 -11.79 -9.38 12.33
N CYS A 35 -12.11 -9.48 11.04
CA CYS A 35 -12.60 -8.37 10.21
C CYS A 35 -14.13 -8.50 10.07
N PRO A 36 -14.92 -7.77 10.87
CA PRO A 36 -16.37 -7.97 10.95
C PRO A 36 -17.16 -7.29 9.82
N TRP A 37 -16.50 -6.46 9.00
CA TRP A 37 -17.15 -5.60 8.02
C TRP A 37 -17.44 -6.33 6.71
N GLU A 38 -18.53 -5.94 6.06
CA GLU A 38 -19.01 -6.50 4.80
C GLU A 38 -19.40 -5.36 3.84
N PRO A 39 -19.28 -5.53 2.51
CA PRO A 39 -19.01 -6.80 1.81
C PRO A 39 -17.52 -7.14 1.71
N ARG A 40 -17.17 -8.39 2.03
CA ARG A 40 -15.81 -8.93 1.99
C ARG A 40 -15.07 -8.75 0.66
N PRO A 41 -15.70 -8.90 -0.53
CA PRO A 41 -15.01 -8.63 -1.80
C PRO A 41 -14.41 -7.21 -1.91
N LEU A 42 -15.02 -6.21 -1.26
CA LEU A 42 -14.49 -4.84 -1.25
C LEU A 42 -13.21 -4.76 -0.41
N ILE A 43 -13.17 -5.44 0.74
CA ILE A 43 -12.01 -5.51 1.63
C ILE A 43 -10.88 -6.31 0.97
N GLU A 44 -11.21 -7.42 0.29
CA GLU A 44 -10.25 -8.17 -0.53
C GLU A 44 -9.61 -7.29 -1.61
N THR A 45 -10.42 -6.48 -2.29
CA THR A 45 -9.92 -5.51 -3.28
C THR A 45 -8.97 -4.51 -2.64
N GLY A 46 -9.34 -3.91 -1.50
CA GLY A 46 -8.50 -2.99 -0.75
C GLY A 46 -7.18 -3.64 -0.29
N LEU A 47 -7.23 -4.86 0.23
CA LEU A 47 -6.03 -5.60 0.66
C LEU A 47 -5.09 -5.85 -0.52
N ARG A 48 -5.60 -6.25 -1.69
CA ARG A 48 -4.77 -6.43 -2.88
C ARG A 48 -4.17 -5.11 -3.37
N GLN A 49 -4.91 -4.01 -3.33
CA GLN A 49 -4.38 -2.68 -3.63
C GLN A 49 -3.25 -2.31 -2.66
N TRP A 50 -3.47 -2.48 -1.35
CA TRP A 50 -2.47 -2.22 -0.31
C TRP A 50 -1.17 -2.99 -0.54
N LEU A 51 -1.26 -4.31 -0.79
CA LEU A 51 -0.09 -5.15 -1.00
C LEU A 51 0.73 -4.74 -2.24
N ARG A 52 0.11 -4.19 -3.29
CA ARG A 52 0.83 -3.59 -4.43
C ARG A 52 1.55 -2.31 -4.03
N LEU A 53 0.92 -1.44 -3.25
CA LEU A 53 1.49 -0.17 -2.77
C LEU A 53 2.75 -0.35 -1.94
N CYS A 54 2.87 -1.47 -1.20
CA CYS A 54 4.06 -1.73 -0.40
C CYS A 54 5.34 -1.89 -1.25
N ALA A 55 5.24 -2.31 -2.52
CA ALA A 55 6.42 -2.61 -3.32
C ALA A 55 7.28 -1.37 -3.63
N PRO A 56 6.73 -0.25 -4.16
CA PRO A 56 7.51 0.98 -4.32
C PRO A 56 8.21 1.42 -3.04
N ALA A 57 7.52 1.43 -1.90
CA ALA A 57 8.03 1.94 -0.64
C ALA A 57 9.16 1.09 -0.04
N LEU A 58 9.05 -0.24 -0.12
CA LEU A 58 10.07 -1.17 0.38
C LEU A 58 11.43 -1.07 -0.33
N ARG A 59 11.47 -0.47 -1.53
CA ARG A 59 12.73 -0.21 -2.25
C ARG A 59 13.58 0.85 -1.58
N ASP A 60 12.92 1.88 -1.09
CA ASP A 60 13.58 3.07 -0.57
C ASP A 60 13.71 2.97 0.97
N ASP A 61 13.51 1.75 1.51
CA ASP A 61 13.42 1.42 2.93
C ASP A 61 12.50 2.37 3.71
N LYS A 62 11.39 2.75 3.07
CA LYS A 62 10.34 3.60 3.64
C LYS A 62 9.10 2.79 3.96
N ALA A 63 8.40 3.20 5.02
CA ALA A 63 7.04 2.76 5.31
C ALA A 63 6.02 3.67 4.62
N ILE A 64 4.88 3.08 4.23
CA ILE A 64 3.67 3.80 3.82
C ILE A 64 2.63 3.77 4.95
N GLY A 65 1.64 4.66 4.87
CA GLY A 65 0.56 4.76 5.85
C GLY A 65 -0.67 4.00 5.39
N MET A 66 -1.23 3.15 6.25
CA MET A 66 -2.50 2.45 5.98
C MET A 66 -3.66 3.46 6.14
N PRO A 67 -4.50 3.68 5.11
CA PRO A 67 -5.62 4.62 5.19
C PRO A 67 -6.97 3.96 5.51
N SER A 68 -7.01 2.68 5.90
CA SER A 68 -8.25 1.94 6.17
C SER A 68 -8.10 0.98 7.35
N HIS A 69 -9.03 1.05 8.30
CA HIS A 69 -9.16 0.09 9.40
C HIS A 69 -9.50 -1.31 8.89
N ALA A 70 -10.49 -1.42 7.98
CA ALA A 70 -10.94 -2.72 7.50
C ALA A 70 -9.83 -3.48 6.77
N VAL A 71 -9.02 -2.77 5.98
CA VAL A 71 -7.89 -3.36 5.26
C VAL A 71 -6.71 -3.65 6.18
N ASP A 72 -6.45 -2.82 7.21
CA ASP A 72 -5.45 -3.13 8.24
C ASP A 72 -5.79 -4.43 8.96
N GLU A 73 -7.05 -4.60 9.34
CA GLU A 73 -7.52 -5.79 10.04
C GLU A 73 -7.45 -7.06 9.17
N ALA A 74 -7.79 -6.94 7.89
CA ALA A 74 -7.59 -8.05 6.95
C ALA A 74 -6.09 -8.35 6.73
N TRP A 75 -5.22 -7.34 6.72
CA TRP A 75 -3.78 -7.54 6.63
C TRP A 75 -3.23 -8.23 7.89
N HIS A 76 -3.72 -7.89 9.09
CA HIS A 76 -3.43 -8.62 10.32
C HIS A 76 -3.78 -10.10 10.20
N GLY A 77 -5.00 -10.41 9.75
CA GLY A 77 -5.41 -11.81 9.56
C GLY A 77 -4.58 -12.56 8.51
N LEU A 78 -4.11 -11.88 7.46
CA LEU A 78 -3.16 -12.45 6.51
C LEU A 78 -1.80 -12.77 7.16
N ILE A 79 -1.28 -11.89 8.02
CA ILE A 79 -0.02 -12.12 8.75
C ILE A 79 -0.11 -13.37 9.63
N LEU A 80 -1.27 -13.61 10.26
CA LEU A 80 -1.53 -14.80 11.07
C LEU A 80 -1.56 -16.11 10.25
N CYS A 81 -1.76 -16.03 8.93
CA CYS A 81 -1.51 -17.14 8.01
C CYS A 81 0.00 -17.28 7.72
N THR A 82 0.81 -17.45 8.76
CA THR A 82 2.26 -17.19 8.79
C THR A 82 3.05 -17.83 7.65
N ALA A 83 2.83 -19.12 7.35
CA ALA A 83 3.51 -19.81 6.26
C ALA A 83 3.17 -19.22 4.89
N ARG A 84 1.89 -18.91 4.65
CA ARG A 84 1.41 -18.29 3.41
C ARG A 84 1.95 -16.87 3.28
N TYR A 85 1.90 -16.09 4.35
CA TYR A 85 2.39 -14.71 4.37
C TYR A 85 3.91 -14.66 4.10
N SER A 86 4.69 -15.53 4.74
CA SER A 86 6.13 -15.63 4.49
C SER A 86 6.45 -15.93 3.02
N VAL A 87 5.80 -16.95 2.43
CA VAL A 87 5.97 -17.29 1.01
C VAL A 87 5.57 -16.13 0.09
N PHE A 88 4.44 -15.47 0.39
CA PHE A 88 3.99 -14.30 -0.35
C PHE A 88 5.04 -13.17 -0.31
N CYS A 89 5.52 -12.80 0.88
CA CYS A 89 6.51 -11.73 1.05
C CYS A 89 7.80 -12.03 0.29
N THR A 90 8.31 -13.26 0.36
CA THR A 90 9.49 -13.68 -0.41
C THR A 90 9.26 -13.56 -1.91
N LYS A 91 8.12 -14.02 -2.43
CA LYS A 91 7.79 -13.95 -3.87
C LYS A 91 7.58 -12.52 -4.36
N ALA A 92 6.84 -11.71 -3.61
CA ALA A 92 6.50 -10.34 -4.00
C ALA A 92 7.70 -9.40 -3.82
N TYR A 93 8.28 -9.39 -2.62
CA TYR A 93 9.21 -8.35 -2.18
C TYR A 93 10.65 -8.82 -2.03
N GLY A 94 10.89 -10.13 -1.97
CA GLY A 94 12.22 -10.70 -1.68
C GLY A 94 12.65 -10.59 -0.22
N LYS A 95 11.83 -9.97 0.64
CA LYS A 95 12.03 -9.82 2.08
C LYS A 95 10.67 -9.83 2.80
N PHE A 96 10.68 -10.08 4.11
CA PHE A 96 9.48 -10.02 4.92
C PHE A 96 8.97 -8.58 5.01
N LEU A 97 7.66 -8.38 4.83
CA LEU A 97 7.02 -7.09 5.06
C LEU A 97 6.52 -7.08 6.51
N HIS A 98 7.22 -6.32 7.36
CA HIS A 98 6.85 -6.18 8.76
C HIS A 98 5.65 -5.24 8.92
N HIS A 99 4.71 -5.64 9.77
CA HIS A 99 3.65 -4.78 10.27
C HIS A 99 4.11 -4.15 11.58
N HIS A 100 3.83 -2.86 11.74
CA HIS A 100 4.12 -2.11 12.95
C HIS A 100 2.82 -1.44 13.41
N PRO A 101 2.13 -2.04 14.40
CA PRO A 101 0.89 -1.50 14.92
C PRO A 101 1.11 -0.11 15.51
N VAL A 102 0.11 0.77 15.36
CA VAL A 102 0.14 2.13 15.93
C VAL A 102 0.34 2.09 17.45
N ASP A 103 -0.23 1.08 18.13
CA ASP A 103 -0.23 0.96 19.60
C ASP A 103 0.85 0.01 20.15
N GLY A 104 1.66 -0.62 19.30
CA GLY A 104 2.57 -1.71 19.67
C GLY A 104 4.03 -1.55 19.25
N ALA A 105 4.38 -0.43 18.60
CA ALA A 105 5.77 -0.17 18.21
C ALA A 105 6.62 0.09 19.47
N PRO A 106 7.78 -0.58 19.63
CA PRO A 106 8.68 -0.27 20.73
C PRO A 106 9.15 1.20 20.63
N PRO A 107 9.39 1.89 21.76
CA PRO A 107 9.65 3.33 21.79
C PRO A 107 10.83 3.77 20.92
N ASP A 108 11.78 2.86 20.68
CA ASP A 108 12.95 3.04 19.82
C ASP A 108 12.63 3.01 18.31
N MET A 109 11.57 2.32 17.88
CA MET A 109 11.08 2.29 16.49
C MET A 109 10.15 3.46 16.18
N MET A 110 9.50 4.05 17.20
CA MET A 110 8.75 5.32 17.07
C MET A 110 9.69 6.51 16.78
N THR A 111 11.01 6.33 16.89
CA THR A 111 12.03 7.36 16.61
C THR A 111 12.35 7.57 15.13
N GLN A 112 11.70 6.87 14.19
CA GLN A 112 11.82 7.26 12.77
C GLN A 112 11.15 8.61 12.45
N GLY A 113 10.56 9.30 13.43
CA GLY A 113 10.30 10.75 13.42
C GLY A 113 9.33 11.25 12.35
N GLU A 114 8.78 10.34 11.55
CA GLU A 114 8.01 10.68 10.38
C GLU A 114 6.53 10.66 10.67
N SER A 115 5.88 11.80 10.46
CA SER A 115 4.45 11.95 10.69
C SER A 115 3.64 10.95 9.86
N MET A 116 2.50 10.50 10.41
CA MET A 116 1.50 9.74 9.65
C MET A 116 1.07 10.48 8.37
N HIS A 117 1.09 11.82 8.39
CA HIS A 117 0.79 12.65 7.22
C HIS A 117 1.73 12.35 6.03
N GLU A 118 3.03 12.20 6.29
CA GLU A 118 4.04 11.88 5.27
C GLU A 118 3.93 10.42 4.82
N ARG A 119 3.71 9.49 5.75
CA ARG A 119 3.47 8.07 5.40
C ARG A 119 2.26 7.92 4.46
N LEU A 120 1.16 8.61 4.74
CA LEU A 120 -0.03 8.65 3.89
C LEU A 120 0.22 9.35 2.56
N ARG A 121 1.05 10.42 2.53
CA ARG A 121 1.48 11.04 1.27
C ARG A 121 2.17 10.02 0.38
N ARG A 122 3.06 9.18 0.93
CA ARG A 122 3.72 8.12 0.16
C ARG A 122 2.78 7.04 -0.31
N THR A 123 1.71 6.73 0.43
CA THR A 123 0.66 5.82 -0.03
C THR A 123 0.03 6.32 -1.33
N VAL A 124 -0.25 7.62 -1.41
CA VAL A 124 -0.80 8.27 -2.63
C VAL A 124 0.22 8.22 -3.79
N VAL A 125 1.49 8.53 -3.52
CA VAL A 125 2.55 8.45 -4.54
C VAL A 125 2.77 7.01 -5.01
N ALA A 126 2.74 6.03 -4.10
CA ALA A 126 2.86 4.63 -4.46
C ALA A 126 1.69 4.20 -5.37
N TRP A 127 0.48 4.73 -5.15
CA TRP A 127 -0.67 4.45 -5.99
C TRP A 127 -0.46 4.91 -7.43
N SER A 128 0.06 6.12 -7.64
CA SER A 128 0.33 6.62 -9.00
C SER A 128 1.38 5.79 -9.77
N LEU A 129 2.17 4.97 -9.08
CA LEU A 129 3.16 4.08 -9.68
C LEU A 129 2.63 2.68 -10.00
N VAL A 130 1.55 2.23 -9.35
CA VAL A 130 1.07 0.83 -9.44
C VAL A 130 -0.37 0.69 -9.94
N ALA A 131 -1.10 1.80 -10.05
CA ALA A 131 -2.46 1.81 -10.57
C ALA A 131 -2.48 1.38 -12.04
N GLU A 132 -3.41 0.50 -12.39
CA GLU A 132 -3.68 0.17 -13.79
C GLU A 132 -4.54 1.27 -14.45
N PRO A 133 -4.52 1.41 -15.79
CA PRO A 133 -5.33 2.41 -16.49
C PRO A 133 -6.82 2.28 -16.16
N GLY A 134 -7.42 3.35 -15.64
CA GLY A 134 -8.83 3.40 -15.26
C GLY A 134 -9.15 2.70 -13.94
N GLU A 135 -8.16 2.19 -13.21
CA GLU A 135 -8.37 1.57 -11.91
C GLU A 135 -8.67 2.63 -10.82
N GLU A 136 -9.76 2.42 -10.07
CA GLU A 136 -10.07 3.20 -8.88
C GLU A 136 -9.44 2.59 -7.62
N CYS A 137 -8.89 3.42 -6.75
CA CYS A 137 -8.38 2.98 -5.45
C CYS A 137 -9.52 3.00 -4.42
N VAL A 138 -9.88 1.84 -3.89
CA VAL A 138 -10.91 1.77 -2.84
C VAL A 138 -10.37 2.20 -1.47
N LEU A 139 -9.05 2.18 -1.28
CA LEU A 139 -8.40 2.54 -0.01
C LEU A 139 -8.69 3.96 0.47
N TRP A 140 -9.17 4.85 -0.40
CA TRP A 140 -9.44 6.25 -0.06
C TRP A 140 -10.68 6.43 0.80
N ASP A 141 -11.67 5.55 0.64
CA ASP A 141 -13.00 5.71 1.23
C ASP A 141 -13.66 4.38 1.59
N ILE A 142 -12.95 3.25 1.52
CA ILE A 142 -13.50 1.92 1.80
C ILE A 142 -14.17 1.84 3.18
N ASP A 143 -13.59 2.43 4.22
CA ASP A 143 -14.18 2.40 5.56
C ASP A 143 -15.53 3.15 5.60
N GLN A 144 -15.63 4.26 4.85
CA GLN A 144 -16.90 4.99 4.70
C GLN A 144 -17.92 4.15 3.91
N ARG A 145 -17.50 3.47 2.84
CA ARG A 145 -18.37 2.58 2.04
C ARG A 145 -18.89 1.39 2.86
N LEU A 146 -18.10 0.90 3.81
CA LEU A 146 -18.44 -0.18 4.74
C LEU A 146 -19.26 0.30 5.95
N GLY A 147 -19.41 1.61 6.15
CA GLY A 147 -20.20 2.19 7.23
C GLY A 147 -19.55 2.09 8.61
N LEU A 148 -18.22 2.20 8.69
CA LEU A 148 -17.51 2.26 9.98
C LEU A 148 -17.89 3.53 10.76
N GLU A 149 -17.91 3.42 12.10
CA GLU A 149 -18.28 4.52 13.00
C GLU A 149 -17.26 5.67 12.97
N ASP A 150 -15.97 5.34 12.94
CA ASP A 150 -14.86 6.29 12.80
C ASP A 150 -14.01 5.89 11.58
N PRO A 151 -14.46 6.21 10.35
CA PRO A 151 -13.81 5.72 9.16
C PRO A 151 -12.45 6.38 8.96
N TRP A 152 -11.41 5.58 8.72
CA TRP A 152 -10.19 6.10 8.13
C TRP A 152 -10.41 6.39 6.65
N GLY A 153 -9.52 7.20 6.07
CA GLY A 153 -9.54 7.47 4.65
C GLY A 153 -8.68 8.65 4.26
N LEU A 154 -8.73 8.99 2.98
CA LEU A 154 -8.07 10.16 2.43
C LEU A 154 -9.06 10.93 1.53
N PRO A 155 -9.39 12.19 1.87
CA PRO A 155 -10.30 12.97 1.03
C PRO A 155 -9.66 13.27 -0.32
N MET A 156 -10.48 13.25 -1.38
CA MET A 156 -10.03 13.46 -2.75
C MET A 156 -9.27 14.77 -2.95
N GLU A 157 -9.63 15.84 -2.24
CA GLU A 157 -8.91 17.11 -2.28
C GLU A 157 -7.44 16.96 -1.85
N ARG A 158 -7.18 16.18 -0.78
CA ARG A 158 -5.84 15.91 -0.29
C ARG A 158 -5.04 15.06 -1.29
N ILE A 159 -5.69 14.06 -1.89
CA ILE A 159 -5.09 13.20 -2.93
C ILE A 159 -4.67 14.05 -4.12
N SER A 160 -5.58 14.87 -4.65
CA SER A 160 -5.32 15.77 -5.78
C SER A 160 -4.17 16.72 -5.48
N ARG A 161 -4.13 17.32 -4.28
CA ARG A 161 -3.04 18.23 -3.87
C ARG A 161 -1.68 17.53 -3.88
N ILE A 162 -1.61 16.28 -3.41
CA ILE A 162 -0.38 15.48 -3.42
C ILE A 162 0.07 15.20 -4.85
N LEU A 163 -0.84 14.75 -5.72
CA LEU A 163 -0.53 14.41 -7.10
C LEU A 163 -0.12 15.63 -7.93
N THR A 164 -0.80 16.77 -7.78
CA THR A 164 -0.41 18.04 -8.41
C THR A 164 0.99 18.47 -7.97
N SER A 165 1.28 18.37 -6.67
CA SER A 165 2.62 18.70 -6.14
C SER A 165 3.71 17.78 -6.71
N LEU A 166 3.40 16.49 -6.89
CA LEU A 166 4.31 15.53 -7.50
C LEU A 166 4.62 15.90 -8.95
N GLY A 167 3.58 16.18 -9.75
CA GLY A 167 3.75 16.57 -11.16
C GLY A 167 4.55 17.85 -11.34
N ALA A 168 4.41 18.83 -10.44
CA ALA A 168 5.21 20.06 -10.44
C ALA A 168 6.70 19.80 -10.17
N ILE A 169 7.02 18.88 -9.26
CA ILE A 169 8.41 18.48 -8.96
C ILE A 169 9.04 17.76 -10.17
N GLU A 170 8.31 16.82 -10.78
CA GLU A 170 8.79 16.08 -11.95
C GLU A 170 9.03 17.01 -13.15
N ALA A 171 8.14 17.97 -13.40
CA ALA A 171 8.31 18.96 -14.46
C ALA A 171 9.57 19.82 -14.26
N THR A 172 9.85 20.22 -13.01
CA THR A 172 11.03 21.04 -12.67
C THR A 172 12.35 20.26 -12.87
N GLN A 173 12.34 18.96 -12.56
CA GLN A 173 13.51 18.08 -12.77
C GLN A 173 13.78 17.77 -14.24
N ILE A 174 12.76 17.82 -15.11
CA ILE A 174 12.92 17.63 -16.56
C ILE A 174 13.42 18.91 -17.25
N SER A 175 13.09 20.08 -16.70
CA SER A 175 13.49 21.38 -17.26
C SER A 175 14.87 21.89 -16.81
N SER A 176 15.58 21.15 -15.94
CA SER A 176 16.92 21.49 -15.42
C SER A 176 17.99 20.55 -15.98
#